data_AF-A0A8S3R6U5-F1
#
_entry.id   AF-A0A8S3R6U5-F1
#
_cell.length_a   1.000
_cell.length_b   1.000
_cell.length_c   1.000
_cell.angle_alpha   90.00
_cell.angle_beta   90.00
_cell.angle_gamma   90.00
#
_symmetry.space_group_name_H-M   'P 1'
#
loop_
_entity.id
_entity.type
_entity.pdbx_description
1 polymer ?
#
loop_
_entity_poly.entity_id
_entity_poly.type
_entity_poly.pdbx_seq_one_letter_code
_entity_poly.pdbx_strand_id
1 'polypeptide(L)'
;MNEELDSLLSKYYYDVGGPASYASAEKLYHIVNAEGKRVGRYKIRRWLNSQDNYSLQKTPRRSFKRIRVYTTGMNNLWDADLMDLKQFSKENENFKYVLVVVDCFSRYLWLQPLKNKTGDEVTSAFKRFSLSTTVRVFEIPPYQVGVESITYEECRPVSQITAYNPIEFDLCANNGMDYIDLKRSKLYVKLKVKKANGEDLQDGDTVGPVNLFLQSLWSQLDVYIQGQMVTSSNTYYPYKCMMKTLLQYGQDAKSTQLSSSLYLKDRYGHMDEISTNTGLYERRKFISNSKTLEMEGPIFSDIFEMDRYLLNMLSLKLKLYRNDASFCLMSGEIDTNYHISLEDVVIKLCKIRPNPAIIVAHSEALKTTNAKYPFTKTMMKNFTIMQGSTSLIVENVFQDVKPKSIVLGLVSSTAMSGAYTKNPFNFMNYDLKQVTLFCDGIPVDGIPLKLDFNENSGATNVSPYVKMFETRGKWLLDTGNEITRAEFNNGYTLLCFNLEPFFSDTKYLSLLKQGKIRLECQFGTPLPETAALLILAENYGYFEITENRQIKIEH
;
A
#
# COMPACT_ATOMS: atom_id res chain seq x y z
N MET A 1 24.12 -7.80 74.83
CA MET A 1 24.04 -6.40 74.34
C MET A 1 24.14 -5.50 75.57
N ASN A 2 24.73 -4.31 75.52
CA ASN A 2 24.69 -3.39 76.68
C ASN A 2 23.23 -3.19 77.08
N GLU A 3 22.86 -3.46 78.33
CA GLU A 3 21.49 -3.26 78.84
C GLU A 3 21.03 -1.81 78.65
N GLU A 4 21.96 -0.85 78.74
CA GLU A 4 21.71 0.57 78.42
C GLU A 4 21.28 0.81 76.97
N LEU A 5 21.86 0.07 76.00
CA LEU A 5 21.54 0.23 74.59
C LEU A 5 20.18 -0.40 74.26
N ASP A 6 19.85 -1.51 74.90
CA ASP A 6 18.58 -2.20 74.74
C ASP A 6 17.42 -1.34 75.26
N SER A 7 17.57 -0.81 76.48
CA SER A 7 16.64 0.14 77.09
C SER A 7 16.45 1.40 76.24
N LEU A 8 17.56 1.94 75.71
CA LEU A 8 17.53 3.10 74.83
C LEU A 8 16.72 2.86 73.55
N LEU A 9 17.01 1.79 72.81
CA LEU A 9 16.35 1.51 71.53
C LEU A 9 14.89 1.11 71.73
N SER A 10 14.60 0.36 72.80
CA SER A 10 13.24 -0.01 73.20
C SER A 10 12.37 1.22 73.46
N LYS A 11 12.92 2.23 74.16
CA LYS A 11 12.21 3.50 74.43
C LYS A 11 11.73 4.19 73.15
N TYR A 12 12.56 4.31 72.11
CA TYR A 12 12.14 4.99 70.87
C TYR A 12 11.31 4.12 69.95
N TYR A 13 11.54 2.80 69.94
CA TYR A 13 10.88 1.89 69.01
C TYR A 13 9.45 1.57 69.43
N TYR A 14 9.18 1.45 70.73
CA TYR A 14 7.86 1.10 71.27
C TYR A 14 7.04 2.32 71.75
N ASP A 15 7.59 3.53 71.67
CA ASP A 15 6.83 4.76 71.92
C ASP A 15 5.83 5.00 70.78
N VAL A 16 4.54 4.74 71.05
CA VAL A 16 3.45 4.80 70.06
C VAL A 16 3.26 6.22 69.50
N GLY A 17 3.61 7.27 70.25
CA GLY A 17 3.55 8.67 69.78
C GLY A 17 4.84 9.15 69.11
N GLY A 18 5.90 8.35 69.18
CA GLY A 18 7.25 8.75 68.76
C GLY A 18 7.47 8.66 67.25
N PRO A 19 8.29 9.55 66.65
CA PRO A 19 8.60 9.51 65.23
C PRO A 19 9.34 8.23 64.78
N ALA A 20 9.94 7.48 65.72
CA ALA A 20 10.66 6.23 65.48
C ALA A 20 9.81 4.96 65.75
N SER A 21 8.53 5.12 66.11
CA SER A 21 7.65 4.01 66.49
C SER A 21 7.58 2.95 65.40
N TYR A 22 7.90 1.70 65.74
CA TYR A 22 7.88 0.54 64.85
C TYR A 22 8.56 0.76 63.48
N ALA A 23 9.56 1.65 63.44
CA ALA A 23 10.13 2.13 62.20
C ALA A 23 11.33 1.30 61.70
N SER A 24 11.77 1.60 60.47
CA SER A 24 12.96 0.96 59.90
C SER A 24 14.24 1.34 60.66
N ALA A 25 15.27 0.49 60.54
CA ALA A 25 16.58 0.72 61.14
C ALA A 25 17.20 2.09 60.80
N GLU A 26 16.89 2.64 59.62
CA GLU A 26 17.42 3.93 59.18
C GLU A 26 16.74 5.09 59.92
N LYS A 27 15.41 5.02 60.08
CA LYS A 27 14.64 6.04 60.82
C LYS A 27 15.05 6.05 62.30
N LEU A 28 15.22 4.86 62.89
CA LEU A 28 15.69 4.72 64.25
C LEU A 28 17.11 5.25 64.44
N TYR A 29 18.00 4.98 63.48
CA TYR A 29 19.37 5.52 63.47
C TYR A 29 19.40 7.05 63.44
N HIS A 30 18.59 7.68 62.58
CA HIS A 30 18.56 9.14 62.47
C HIS A 30 18.09 9.81 63.76
N ILE A 31 17.08 9.27 64.42
CA ILE A 31 16.52 9.85 65.66
C ILE A 31 17.51 9.69 66.82
N VAL A 32 18.08 8.49 66.98
CA VAL A 32 19.05 8.20 68.04
C VAL A 32 20.33 9.04 67.88
N ASN A 33 20.79 9.26 66.65
CA ASN A 33 21.93 10.15 66.39
C ASN A 33 21.61 11.65 66.53
N ALA A 34 20.40 12.08 66.17
CA ALA A 34 19.98 13.48 66.30
C ALA A 34 19.99 13.94 67.77
N GLU A 35 19.72 13.03 68.71
CA GLU A 35 19.82 13.28 70.15
C GLU A 35 21.23 13.09 70.74
N GLY A 36 22.26 13.00 69.88
CA GLY A 36 23.66 12.94 70.29
C GLY A 36 24.16 11.56 70.75
N LYS A 37 23.32 10.52 70.70
CA LYS A 37 23.68 9.15 71.10
C LYS A 37 24.26 8.41 69.88
N ARG A 38 25.58 8.37 69.75
CA ARG A 38 26.28 7.77 68.59
C ARG A 38 26.19 6.24 68.56
N VAL A 39 25.07 5.69 68.07
CA VAL A 39 24.87 4.24 67.89
C VAL A 39 25.05 3.86 66.42
N GLY A 40 25.95 2.92 66.12
CA GLY A 40 26.17 2.46 64.74
C GLY A 40 24.97 1.68 64.17
N ARG A 41 24.66 1.91 62.89
CA ARG A 41 23.56 1.25 62.13
C ARG A 41 23.52 -0.27 62.26
N TYR A 42 24.70 -0.91 62.30
CA TYR A 42 24.81 -2.36 62.46
C TYR A 42 24.22 -2.84 63.79
N LYS A 43 24.49 -2.13 64.89
CA LYS A 43 23.95 -2.48 66.22
C LYS A 43 22.43 -2.33 66.26
N ILE A 44 21.91 -1.26 65.66
CA ILE A 44 20.46 -1.02 65.54
C ILE A 44 19.79 -2.10 64.70
N ARG A 45 20.33 -2.46 63.53
CA ARG A 45 19.79 -3.57 62.72
C ARG A 45 19.79 -4.90 63.47
N ARG A 46 20.87 -5.19 64.20
CA ARG A 46 20.99 -6.42 64.99
C ARG A 46 19.95 -6.46 66.11
N TRP A 47 19.72 -5.33 66.78
CA TRP A 47 18.69 -5.19 67.81
C TRP A 47 17.27 -5.30 67.22
N LEU A 48 16.99 -4.63 66.10
CA LEU A 48 15.68 -4.74 65.44
C LEU A 48 15.39 -6.17 64.98
N ASN A 49 16.37 -6.90 64.45
CA ASN A 49 16.19 -8.30 64.06
C ASN A 49 15.91 -9.23 65.27
N SER A 50 16.20 -8.82 66.51
CA SER A 50 15.81 -9.57 67.71
C SER A 50 14.43 -9.20 68.24
N GLN A 51 13.76 -8.19 67.68
CA GLN A 51 12.39 -7.84 68.04
C GLN A 51 11.41 -8.65 67.19
N ASP A 52 10.51 -9.40 67.83
CA ASP A 52 9.54 -10.26 67.14
C ASP A 52 8.66 -9.48 66.14
N ASN A 53 8.19 -8.30 66.54
CA ASN A 53 7.35 -7.44 65.71
C ASN A 53 8.05 -7.00 64.41
N TYR A 54 9.34 -6.65 64.49
CA TYR A 54 10.10 -6.24 63.32
C TYR A 54 10.37 -7.41 62.37
N SER A 55 10.68 -8.57 62.93
CA SER A 55 10.96 -9.78 62.16
C SER A 55 9.73 -10.34 61.43
N LEU A 56 8.54 -10.28 62.06
CA LEU A 56 7.28 -10.75 61.46
C LEU A 56 6.76 -9.85 60.33
N GLN A 57 6.91 -8.52 60.46
CA GLN A 57 6.36 -7.56 59.50
C GLN A 57 7.30 -7.28 58.31
N LYS A 58 8.55 -7.72 58.39
CA LYS A 58 9.53 -7.50 57.34
C LYS A 58 9.23 -8.39 56.12
N THR A 59 8.87 -7.78 55.00
CA THR A 59 8.69 -8.50 53.74
C THR A 59 10.00 -9.17 53.31
N PRO A 60 10.09 -10.50 53.23
CA PRO A 60 11.31 -11.18 52.82
C PRO A 60 11.57 -10.94 51.33
N ARG A 61 12.70 -10.29 50.99
CA ARG A 61 13.17 -10.20 49.60
C ARG A 61 13.85 -11.51 49.21
N ARG A 62 13.15 -12.38 48.48
CA ARG A 62 13.71 -13.64 47.95
C ARG A 62 14.05 -13.45 46.47
N SER A 63 15.32 -13.67 46.09
CA SER A 63 15.66 -13.94 44.69
C SER A 63 15.42 -15.42 44.42
N PHE A 64 14.56 -15.73 43.46
CA PHE A 64 14.31 -17.10 43.03
C PHE A 64 14.71 -17.26 41.57
N LYS A 65 15.23 -18.44 41.22
CA LYS A 65 15.60 -18.77 39.84
C LYS A 65 14.30 -18.90 39.03
N ARG A 66 14.06 -17.96 38.11
CA ARG A 66 12.92 -18.04 37.17
C ARG A 66 13.24 -19.02 36.05
N ILE A 67 12.26 -19.84 35.67
CA ILE A 67 12.37 -20.72 34.49
C ILE A 67 12.43 -19.84 33.24
N ARG A 68 13.36 -20.12 32.34
CA ARG A 68 13.43 -19.46 31.03
C ARG A 68 12.43 -20.10 30.09
N VAL A 69 11.63 -19.28 29.43
CA VAL A 69 10.68 -19.70 28.40
C VAL A 69 11.44 -19.87 27.08
N TYR A 70 11.58 -21.10 26.60
CA TYR A 70 12.17 -21.42 25.30
C TYR A 70 11.05 -21.79 24.32
N THR A 71 11.04 -21.18 23.15
CA THR A 71 10.11 -21.50 22.06
C THR A 71 10.90 -21.86 20.81
N THR A 72 10.55 -22.95 20.14
CA THR A 72 11.29 -23.46 18.96
C THR A 72 10.69 -23.03 17.62
N GLY A 73 9.52 -22.38 17.62
CA GLY A 73 8.82 -21.95 16.40
C GLY A 73 7.43 -21.36 16.69
N MET A 74 6.75 -20.85 15.66
CA MET A 74 5.37 -20.36 15.75
C MET A 74 4.43 -21.47 16.24
N ASN A 75 3.47 -21.12 17.10
CA ASN A 75 2.48 -22.01 17.71
C ASN A 75 3.05 -23.11 18.62
N ASN A 76 4.33 -23.00 19.02
CA ASN A 76 4.90 -23.91 20.02
C ASN A 76 4.38 -23.59 21.43
N LEU A 77 4.39 -22.32 21.81
CA LEU A 77 4.00 -21.89 23.15
C LEU A 77 3.16 -20.62 23.10
N TRP A 78 1.97 -20.69 23.69
CA TRP A 78 1.07 -19.56 23.87
C TRP A 78 1.00 -19.18 25.34
N ASP A 79 1.06 -17.87 25.59
CA ASP A 79 0.77 -17.27 26.88
C ASP A 79 -0.61 -16.64 26.81
N ALA A 80 -1.41 -16.80 27.86
CA ALA A 80 -2.78 -16.32 27.83
C ALA A 80 -3.24 -15.83 29.20
N ASP A 81 -3.96 -14.72 29.19
CA ASP A 81 -4.48 -14.09 30.39
C ASP A 81 -5.85 -13.45 30.12
N LEU A 82 -6.56 -13.11 31.19
CA LEU A 82 -7.85 -12.43 31.14
C LEU A 82 -7.70 -11.00 31.65
N MET A 83 -7.96 -10.04 30.77
CA MET A 83 -8.09 -8.64 31.16
C MET A 83 -9.50 -8.37 31.71
N ASP A 84 -9.60 -7.88 32.94
CA ASP A 84 -10.88 -7.52 33.58
C ASP A 84 -11.29 -6.10 33.20
N LEU A 85 -12.41 -5.97 32.50
CA LEU A 85 -12.98 -4.71 32.00
C LEU A 85 -14.45 -4.54 32.39
N LYS A 86 -14.90 -5.18 33.47
CA LYS A 86 -16.30 -5.15 33.93
C LYS A 86 -16.90 -3.76 34.06
N GLN A 87 -16.07 -2.78 34.43
CA GLN A 87 -16.49 -1.41 34.62
C GLN A 87 -17.12 -0.79 33.36
N PHE A 88 -16.73 -1.27 32.17
CA PHE A 88 -17.26 -0.80 30.89
C PHE A 88 -18.44 -1.63 30.37
N SER A 89 -18.91 -2.63 31.13
CA SER A 89 -19.95 -3.58 30.70
C SER A 89 -21.24 -2.93 30.17
N LYS A 90 -21.60 -1.75 30.69
CA LYS A 90 -22.80 -1.02 30.28
C LYS A 90 -22.66 -0.31 28.93
N GLU A 91 -21.44 -0.03 28.51
CA GLU A 91 -21.11 0.74 27.30
C GLU A 91 -20.61 -0.17 26.16
N ASN A 92 -20.37 -1.46 26.43
CA ASN A 92 -19.78 -2.40 25.49
C ASN A 92 -20.61 -3.69 25.33
N GLU A 93 -21.94 -3.57 25.25
CA GLU A 93 -22.84 -4.71 24.98
C GLU A 93 -22.73 -5.86 26.02
N ASN A 94 -22.47 -5.53 27.28
CA ASN A 94 -22.31 -6.45 28.41
C ASN A 94 -21.06 -7.35 28.37
N PHE A 95 -20.03 -6.99 27.59
CA PHE A 95 -18.74 -7.67 27.65
C PHE A 95 -17.95 -7.22 28.89
N LYS A 96 -17.44 -8.19 29.66
CA LYS A 96 -16.84 -7.95 30.98
C LYS A 96 -15.35 -8.25 31.02
N TYR A 97 -14.88 -9.09 30.13
CA TYR A 97 -13.49 -9.54 30.09
C TYR A 97 -12.99 -9.57 28.66
N VAL A 98 -11.68 -9.54 28.49
CA VAL A 98 -11.02 -9.81 27.22
C VAL A 98 -10.02 -10.93 27.44
N LEU A 99 -10.18 -12.02 26.70
CA LEU A 99 -9.17 -13.06 26.61
C LEU A 99 -8.05 -12.58 25.72
N VAL A 100 -6.85 -12.51 26.30
CA VAL A 100 -5.62 -12.10 25.65
C VAL A 100 -4.80 -13.35 25.43
N VAL A 101 -4.47 -13.67 24.18
CA VAL A 101 -3.60 -14.80 23.83
C VAL A 101 -2.43 -14.28 23.03
N VAL A 102 -1.21 -14.64 23.42
CA VAL A 102 0.03 -14.25 22.76
C VAL A 102 0.78 -15.48 22.32
N ASP A 103 1.16 -15.53 21.05
CA ASP A 103 2.16 -16.49 20.60
C ASP A 103 3.56 -16.03 21.02
N CYS A 104 4.24 -16.83 21.84
CA CYS A 104 5.51 -16.45 22.45
C CYS A 104 6.64 -16.26 21.42
N PHE A 105 6.53 -16.85 20.22
CA PHE A 105 7.55 -16.76 19.17
C PHE A 105 7.35 -15.53 18.28
N SER A 106 6.17 -15.41 17.68
CA SER A 106 5.81 -14.34 16.73
C SER A 106 5.44 -13.02 17.41
N ARG A 107 5.14 -13.05 18.72
CA ARG A 107 4.60 -11.90 19.48
C ARG A 107 3.25 -11.40 18.96
N TYR A 108 2.57 -12.23 18.17
CA TYR A 108 1.23 -11.93 17.68
C TYR A 108 0.22 -12.04 18.84
N LEU A 109 -0.66 -11.03 18.93
CA LEU A 109 -1.64 -10.86 20.00
C LEU A 109 -3.04 -11.07 19.46
N TRP A 110 -3.79 -12.01 20.04
CA TRP A 110 -5.22 -12.17 19.82
C TRP A 110 -6.02 -11.65 21.01
N LEU A 111 -7.13 -10.99 20.72
CA LEU A 111 -8.05 -10.44 21.72
C LEU A 111 -9.46 -10.94 21.42
N GLN A 112 -10.12 -11.58 22.39
CA GLN A 112 -11.52 -11.99 22.29
C GLN A 112 -12.31 -11.44 23.47
N PRO A 113 -13.35 -10.62 23.24
CA PRO A 113 -14.24 -10.18 24.31
C PRO A 113 -15.10 -11.35 24.82
N LEU A 114 -15.26 -11.43 26.14
CA LEU A 114 -16.05 -12.42 26.87
C LEU A 114 -17.04 -11.74 27.82
N LYS A 115 -18.23 -12.30 27.95
CA LYS A 115 -19.25 -11.89 28.91
C LYS A 115 -18.97 -12.48 30.29
N ASN A 116 -18.42 -13.68 30.38
CA ASN A 116 -18.03 -14.32 31.65
C ASN A 116 -16.64 -14.98 31.57
N LYS A 117 -16.07 -15.26 32.76
CA LYS A 117 -14.78 -15.95 32.94
C LYS A 117 -14.93 -17.46 33.14
N THR A 118 -16.06 -18.03 32.72
CA THR A 118 -16.35 -19.45 32.89
C THR A 118 -15.46 -20.28 31.97
N GLY A 119 -15.12 -21.50 32.40
CA GLY A 119 -14.29 -22.40 31.60
C GLY A 119 -14.87 -22.66 30.21
N ASP A 120 -16.20 -22.81 30.10
CA ASP A 120 -16.88 -23.05 28.82
C ASP A 120 -16.76 -21.88 27.83
N GLU A 121 -16.85 -20.65 28.35
CA GLU A 121 -16.78 -19.44 27.53
C GLU A 121 -15.35 -19.16 27.10
N VAL A 122 -14.38 -19.33 28.01
CA VAL A 122 -12.94 -19.26 27.71
C VAL A 122 -12.54 -20.35 26.71
N THR A 123 -13.02 -21.58 26.86
CA THR A 123 -12.75 -22.69 25.93
C THR A 123 -13.35 -22.42 24.55
N SER A 124 -14.58 -21.91 24.50
CA SER A 124 -15.23 -21.54 23.23
C SER A 124 -14.50 -20.40 22.53
N ALA A 125 -13.95 -19.45 23.28
CA ALA A 125 -13.10 -18.39 22.76
C ALA A 125 -11.74 -18.92 22.27
N PHE A 126 -11.10 -19.80 23.04
CA PHE A 126 -9.85 -20.45 22.65
C PHE A 126 -9.97 -21.26 21.37
N LYS A 127 -11.09 -21.98 21.17
CA LYS A 127 -11.37 -22.73 19.92
C LYS A 127 -11.37 -21.83 18.68
N ARG A 128 -11.70 -20.55 18.80
CA ARG A 128 -11.64 -19.59 17.69
C ARG A 128 -10.19 -19.30 17.27
N PHE A 129 -9.26 -19.37 18.22
CA PHE A 129 -7.83 -19.12 18.02
C PHE A 129 -7.02 -20.39 17.71
N SER A 130 -7.40 -21.53 18.29
CA SER A 130 -6.54 -22.72 18.41
C SER A 130 -6.48 -23.65 17.20
N LEU A 131 -6.97 -23.25 16.02
CA LEU A 131 -7.10 -24.19 14.91
C LEU A 131 -6.60 -23.60 13.60
N SER A 132 -5.39 -24.02 13.25
CA SER A 132 -4.97 -24.16 11.86
C SER A 132 -6.07 -24.86 11.06
N THR A 133 -6.37 -24.34 9.88
CA THR A 133 -7.29 -24.92 8.89
C THR A 133 -6.97 -26.39 8.57
N THR A 134 -5.73 -26.85 8.82
CA THR A 134 -5.29 -28.22 8.58
C THR A 134 -5.82 -29.26 9.59
N VAL A 135 -6.29 -28.85 10.79
CA VAL A 135 -6.74 -29.77 11.87
C VAL A 135 -8.24 -29.68 12.15
N ARG A 136 -8.99 -28.83 11.42
CA ARG A 136 -10.45 -28.73 11.49
C ARG A 136 -11.12 -29.81 10.65
N VAL A 137 -11.00 -31.07 11.07
CA VAL A 137 -11.56 -32.23 10.33
C VAL A 137 -13.09 -32.36 10.49
N PHE A 138 -13.66 -31.79 11.56
CA PHE A 138 -15.10 -31.87 11.89
C PHE A 138 -15.87 -30.56 11.71
N GLU A 139 -15.19 -29.47 11.36
CA GLU A 139 -15.84 -28.21 10.99
C GLU A 139 -15.73 -28.07 9.48
N ILE A 140 -16.87 -27.96 8.82
CA ILE A 140 -16.87 -27.65 7.40
C ILE A 140 -16.51 -26.16 7.28
N PRO A 141 -15.53 -25.77 6.44
CA PRO A 141 -15.30 -24.36 6.17
C PRO A 141 -16.62 -23.70 5.77
N PRO A 142 -16.87 -22.43 6.15
CA PRO A 142 -18.11 -21.77 5.81
C PRO A 142 -18.33 -21.89 4.30
N TYR A 143 -19.48 -22.44 3.91
CA TYR A 143 -19.82 -22.56 2.51
C TYR A 143 -19.91 -21.16 1.91
N GLN A 144 -19.18 -20.94 0.82
CA GLN A 144 -19.41 -19.76 -0.01
C GLN A 144 -20.73 -19.96 -0.73
N VAL A 145 -21.82 -19.55 -0.09
CA VAL A 145 -23.20 -19.64 -0.62
C VAL A 145 -23.59 -18.45 -1.48
N GLY A 146 -22.76 -17.41 -1.54
CA GLY A 146 -23.11 -16.17 -2.23
C GLY A 146 -22.87 -16.15 -3.73
N VAL A 147 -21.93 -16.97 -4.22
CA VAL A 147 -21.55 -17.05 -5.63
C VAL A 147 -21.67 -18.50 -6.09
N GLU A 148 -22.52 -18.75 -7.09
CA GLU A 148 -22.74 -20.07 -7.69
C GLU A 148 -21.65 -20.43 -8.69
N SER A 149 -21.29 -19.49 -9.57
CA SER A 149 -20.30 -19.71 -10.62
C SER A 149 -19.60 -18.44 -11.04
N ILE A 150 -18.36 -18.58 -11.52
CA ILE A 150 -17.58 -17.51 -12.15
C ILE A 150 -17.24 -17.97 -13.56
N THR A 151 -17.55 -17.16 -14.56
CA THR A 151 -17.34 -17.45 -15.98
C THR A 151 -16.70 -16.25 -16.67
N TYR A 152 -16.02 -16.48 -17.79
CA TYR A 152 -15.44 -15.43 -18.62
C TYR A 152 -16.15 -15.38 -19.96
N GLU A 153 -16.61 -14.20 -20.34
CA GLU A 153 -17.16 -13.92 -21.67
C GLU A 153 -16.15 -13.14 -22.49
N GLU A 154 -15.91 -13.57 -23.73
CA GLU A 154 -15.02 -12.88 -24.65
C GLU A 154 -15.80 -11.80 -25.42
N CYS A 155 -15.57 -10.54 -25.06
CA CYS A 155 -16.13 -9.39 -25.75
C CYS A 155 -15.17 -8.91 -26.83
N ARG A 156 -15.63 -8.89 -28.07
CA ARG A 156 -14.88 -8.42 -29.25
C ARG A 156 -15.17 -6.93 -29.52
N PRO A 157 -14.32 -6.23 -30.28
CA PRO A 157 -14.56 -4.85 -30.66
C PRO A 157 -15.84 -4.70 -31.48
N VAL A 158 -16.53 -3.57 -31.33
CA VAL A 158 -17.77 -3.25 -32.06
C VAL A 158 -17.50 -3.02 -33.55
N SER A 159 -16.33 -2.47 -33.87
CA SER A 159 -15.90 -2.16 -35.23
C SER A 159 -14.59 -2.88 -35.57
N GLN A 160 -14.30 -2.98 -36.86
CA GLN A 160 -13.03 -3.52 -37.32
C GLN A 160 -11.87 -2.67 -36.80
N ILE A 161 -10.83 -3.33 -36.30
CA ILE A 161 -9.63 -2.67 -35.79
C ILE A 161 -8.93 -1.95 -36.95
N THR A 162 -8.71 -0.65 -36.79
CA THR A 162 -7.97 0.18 -37.75
C THR A 162 -6.76 0.82 -37.07
N ALA A 163 -5.90 1.48 -37.84
CA ALA A 163 -4.68 2.08 -37.32
C ALA A 163 -4.94 3.32 -36.42
N TYR A 164 -5.99 4.09 -36.71
CA TYR A 164 -6.19 5.42 -36.12
C TYR A 164 -7.44 5.54 -35.24
N ASN A 165 -8.47 4.72 -35.48
CA ASN A 165 -9.71 4.86 -34.71
C ASN A 165 -9.59 4.19 -33.33
N PRO A 166 -10.22 4.76 -32.30
CA PRO A 166 -10.34 4.11 -31.01
C PRO A 166 -11.05 2.75 -31.15
N ILE A 167 -10.62 1.78 -30.35
CA ILE A 167 -11.24 0.46 -30.29
C ILE A 167 -12.33 0.51 -29.23
N GLU A 168 -13.57 0.32 -29.64
CA GLU A 168 -14.74 0.37 -28.77
C GLU A 168 -15.25 -1.04 -28.46
N PHE A 169 -15.61 -1.26 -27.20
CA PHE A 169 -16.24 -2.47 -26.71
C PHE A 169 -17.58 -2.12 -26.06
N ASP A 170 -18.64 -2.81 -26.46
CA ASP A 170 -19.91 -2.82 -25.73
C ASP A 170 -19.94 -4.08 -24.86
N LEU A 171 -19.65 -3.90 -23.58
CA LEU A 171 -19.73 -4.94 -22.58
C LEU A 171 -21.20 -5.00 -22.13
N CYS A 172 -22.08 -5.41 -23.05
CA CYS A 172 -23.48 -5.61 -22.75
C CYS A 172 -23.59 -6.67 -21.64
N ALA A 173 -24.08 -6.26 -20.48
CA ALA A 173 -24.72 -7.19 -19.58
C ALA A 173 -25.98 -7.70 -20.32
N ASN A 174 -25.85 -8.79 -21.08
CA ASN A 174 -27.00 -9.59 -21.52
C ASN A 174 -27.97 -9.69 -20.32
N ASN A 175 -29.28 -9.58 -20.58
CA ASN A 175 -30.42 -9.46 -19.66
C ASN A 175 -30.55 -10.58 -18.59
N GLY A 176 -29.45 -10.97 -17.97
CA GLY A 176 -29.28 -12.09 -17.07
C GLY A 176 -29.16 -11.64 -15.63
N MET A 177 -29.04 -12.66 -14.79
CA MET A 177 -28.92 -12.54 -13.34
C MET A 177 -27.45 -12.36 -12.89
N ASP A 178 -26.52 -12.29 -13.84
CA ASP A 178 -25.09 -12.25 -13.56
C ASP A 178 -24.62 -10.84 -13.21
N TYR A 179 -23.75 -10.77 -12.21
CA TYR A 179 -23.00 -9.57 -11.83
C TYR A 179 -21.65 -9.56 -12.55
N ILE A 180 -21.02 -8.39 -12.62
CA ILE A 180 -19.72 -8.24 -13.29
C ILE A 180 -18.63 -8.00 -12.24
N ASP A 181 -17.55 -8.77 -12.34
CA ASP A 181 -16.32 -8.54 -11.59
C ASP A 181 -15.31 -7.83 -12.48
N LEU A 182 -15.27 -6.50 -12.36
CA LEU A 182 -14.35 -5.67 -13.14
C LEU A 182 -12.90 -5.99 -12.79
N LYS A 183 -12.59 -6.27 -11.52
CA LYS A 183 -11.22 -6.51 -11.05
C LYS A 183 -10.60 -7.78 -11.62
N ARG A 184 -11.41 -8.81 -11.85
CA ARG A 184 -10.96 -10.06 -12.50
C ARG A 184 -11.01 -10.01 -14.02
N SER A 185 -11.65 -9.00 -14.61
CA SER A 185 -11.73 -8.85 -16.05
C SER A 185 -10.38 -8.46 -16.65
N LYS A 186 -10.12 -8.92 -17.88
CA LYS A 186 -8.78 -8.82 -18.50
C LYS A 186 -8.84 -8.30 -19.92
N LEU A 187 -7.76 -7.66 -20.34
CA LEU A 187 -7.50 -7.31 -21.72
C LEU A 187 -6.53 -8.34 -22.32
N TYR A 188 -6.92 -8.91 -23.45
CA TYR A 188 -6.10 -9.79 -24.28
C TYR A 188 -5.79 -9.09 -25.60
N VAL A 189 -4.53 -9.11 -26.03
CA VAL A 189 -4.06 -8.52 -27.28
C VAL A 189 -3.14 -9.48 -28.00
N LYS A 190 -3.36 -9.64 -29.30
CA LYS A 190 -2.49 -10.34 -30.25
C LYS A 190 -2.03 -9.38 -31.33
N LEU A 191 -0.73 -9.29 -31.56
CA LEU A 191 -0.17 -8.32 -32.49
C LEU A 191 1.12 -8.79 -33.16
N LYS A 192 1.53 -8.04 -34.19
CA LYS A 192 2.86 -8.09 -34.79
C LYS A 192 3.46 -6.69 -34.91
N VAL A 193 4.79 -6.62 -34.88
CA VAL A 193 5.54 -5.40 -35.18
C VAL A 193 6.21 -5.58 -36.54
N LYS A 194 6.11 -4.57 -37.41
CA LYS A 194 6.64 -4.56 -38.78
C LYS A 194 7.43 -3.28 -39.05
N LYS A 195 8.30 -3.32 -40.06
CA LYS A 195 9.00 -2.13 -40.56
C LYS A 195 8.03 -1.15 -41.23
N ALA A 196 8.47 0.08 -41.47
CA ALA A 196 7.67 1.10 -42.16
C ALA A 196 7.18 0.66 -43.55
N ASN A 197 7.98 -0.14 -44.27
CA ASN A 197 7.64 -0.67 -45.58
C ASN A 197 6.66 -1.88 -45.53
N GLY A 198 6.24 -2.31 -44.33
CA GLY A 198 5.36 -3.46 -44.12
C GLY A 198 6.05 -4.82 -44.15
N GLU A 199 7.37 -4.84 -44.37
CA GLU A 199 8.18 -6.05 -44.26
C GLU A 199 8.35 -6.49 -42.81
N ASP A 200 8.64 -7.77 -42.64
CA ASP A 200 8.92 -8.36 -41.36
C ASP A 200 10.28 -7.88 -40.81
N LEU A 201 10.39 -7.86 -39.48
CA LEU A 201 11.64 -7.62 -38.79
C LEU A 201 12.64 -8.74 -39.14
N GLN A 202 13.93 -8.45 -38.99
CA GLN A 202 15.03 -9.39 -39.18
C GLN A 202 15.86 -9.49 -37.90
N ASP A 203 16.63 -10.57 -37.75
CA ASP A 203 17.44 -10.83 -36.54
C ASP A 203 18.44 -9.69 -36.21
N GLY A 204 18.81 -8.87 -37.21
CA GLY A 204 19.66 -7.68 -37.02
C GLY A 204 18.95 -6.44 -36.46
N ASP A 205 17.62 -6.31 -36.61
CA ASP A 205 16.92 -5.06 -36.35
C ASP A 205 16.84 -4.74 -34.86
N THR A 206 17.45 -3.64 -34.43
CA THR A 206 17.59 -3.25 -33.02
C THR A 206 16.32 -2.68 -32.37
N VAL A 207 15.14 -3.13 -32.80
CA VAL A 207 13.85 -2.68 -32.27
C VAL A 207 13.34 -3.59 -31.15
N GLY A 208 12.84 -3.00 -30.07
CA GLY A 208 12.22 -3.71 -28.95
C GLY A 208 11.08 -2.90 -28.34
N PRO A 209 10.07 -3.54 -27.75
CA PRO A 209 8.98 -2.82 -27.12
C PRO A 209 9.40 -2.22 -25.77
N VAL A 210 8.80 -1.08 -25.42
CA VAL A 210 8.95 -0.48 -24.08
C VAL A 210 8.35 -1.38 -23.02
N ASN A 211 8.74 -1.16 -21.76
CA ASN A 211 8.26 -1.96 -20.65
C ASN A 211 6.73 -1.86 -20.49
N LEU A 212 6.11 -2.89 -19.89
CA LEU A 212 4.65 -3.00 -19.71
C LEU A 212 3.88 -2.79 -21.03
N PHE A 213 4.36 -3.43 -22.10
CA PHE A 213 3.95 -3.15 -23.48
C PHE A 213 2.44 -3.22 -23.69
N LEU A 214 1.73 -4.17 -23.06
CA LEU A 214 0.27 -4.29 -23.17
C LEU A 214 -0.46 -2.98 -22.79
N GLN A 215 0.02 -2.29 -21.75
CA GLN A 215 -0.57 -1.03 -21.31
C GLN A 215 -0.05 0.16 -22.13
N SER A 216 1.21 0.10 -22.55
CA SER A 216 1.88 1.12 -23.36
C SER A 216 1.27 1.29 -24.76
N LEU A 217 0.55 0.29 -25.26
CA LEU A 217 -0.21 0.34 -26.51
C LEU A 217 -1.34 1.38 -26.51
N TRP A 218 -1.80 1.81 -25.34
CA TRP A 218 -2.96 2.68 -25.19
C TRP A 218 -2.55 4.02 -24.59
N SER A 219 -2.89 5.11 -25.27
CA SER A 219 -2.66 6.48 -24.77
C SER A 219 -3.74 6.89 -23.77
N GLN A 220 -4.98 6.45 -24.01
CA GLN A 220 -6.14 6.75 -23.17
C GLN A 220 -7.09 5.56 -23.11
N LEU A 221 -7.76 5.42 -21.96
CA LEU A 221 -8.79 4.42 -21.72
C LEU A 221 -9.99 5.10 -21.06
N ASP A 222 -11.11 5.14 -21.79
CA ASP A 222 -12.36 5.67 -21.27
C ASP A 222 -13.33 4.55 -20.92
N VAL A 223 -13.93 4.64 -19.73
CA VAL A 223 -15.00 3.73 -19.32
C VAL A 223 -16.28 4.50 -19.10
N TYR A 224 -17.33 4.06 -19.79
CA TYR A 224 -18.69 4.54 -19.65
C TYR A 224 -19.53 3.48 -18.98
N ILE A 225 -20.33 3.88 -18.01
CA ILE A 225 -21.36 3.04 -17.44
C ILE A 225 -22.69 3.78 -17.61
N GLN A 226 -23.70 3.13 -18.19
CA GLN A 226 -25.00 3.73 -18.49
C GLN A 226 -24.89 5.04 -19.30
N GLY A 227 -23.93 5.09 -20.22
CA GLY A 227 -23.65 6.27 -21.06
C GLY A 227 -22.91 7.41 -20.35
N GLN A 228 -22.72 7.34 -19.02
CA GLN A 228 -21.94 8.31 -18.26
C GLN A 228 -20.48 7.87 -18.12
N MET A 229 -19.55 8.77 -18.43
CA MET A 229 -18.12 8.51 -18.28
C MET A 229 -17.73 8.51 -16.80
N VAL A 230 -17.05 7.46 -16.34
CA VAL A 230 -16.62 7.31 -14.94
C VAL A 230 -15.12 7.56 -14.78
N THR A 231 -14.35 7.44 -15.85
CA THR A 231 -12.90 7.74 -15.88
C THR A 231 -12.62 9.23 -16.08
N SER A 232 -11.47 9.68 -15.58
CA SER A 232 -10.87 10.97 -15.92
C SER A 232 -10.08 10.82 -17.23
N SER A 233 -10.67 11.21 -18.36
CA SER A 233 -10.00 11.12 -19.67
C SER A 233 -8.71 11.92 -19.71
N ASN A 234 -7.58 11.25 -19.90
CA ASN A 234 -6.27 11.84 -20.11
C ASN A 234 -5.36 10.89 -20.92
N THR A 235 -4.45 11.47 -21.69
CA THR A 235 -3.51 10.75 -22.57
C THR A 235 -2.30 10.15 -21.83
N TYR A 236 -2.33 10.16 -20.48
CA TYR A 236 -1.26 9.69 -19.61
C TYR A 236 -1.54 8.29 -19.01
N TYR A 237 -2.43 7.52 -19.65
CA TYR A 237 -2.72 6.14 -19.24
C TYR A 237 -1.47 5.27 -19.03
N PRO A 238 -0.48 5.22 -19.94
CA PRO A 238 0.65 4.31 -19.77
C PRO A 238 1.53 4.70 -18.57
N TYR A 239 1.65 5.99 -18.28
CA TYR A 239 2.36 6.49 -17.10
C TYR A 239 1.67 6.13 -15.79
N LYS A 240 0.34 6.28 -15.74
CA LYS A 240 -0.47 5.82 -14.60
C LYS A 240 -0.24 4.33 -14.37
N CYS A 241 -0.32 3.51 -15.41
CA CYS A 241 -0.12 2.07 -15.33
C CYS A 241 1.28 1.71 -14.82
N MET A 242 2.32 2.34 -15.38
CA MET A 242 3.71 2.08 -15.00
C MET A 242 3.97 2.49 -13.55
N MET A 243 3.59 3.72 -13.14
CA MET A 243 3.79 4.19 -11.77
C MET A 243 3.04 3.30 -10.76
N LYS A 244 1.78 2.92 -11.04
CA LYS A 244 1.05 1.98 -10.19
C LYS A 244 1.74 0.62 -10.12
N THR A 245 2.15 0.08 -11.27
CA THR A 245 2.81 -1.22 -11.35
C THR A 245 4.12 -1.24 -10.54
N LEU A 246 4.92 -0.18 -10.69
CA LEU A 246 6.18 -0.01 -9.99
C LEU A 246 6.00 0.06 -8.47
N LEU A 247 4.97 0.74 -8.00
CA LEU A 247 4.75 0.98 -6.57
C LEU A 247 3.95 -0.16 -5.88
N GLN A 248 2.99 -0.78 -6.57
CA GLN A 248 2.03 -1.71 -5.98
C GLN A 248 2.51 -3.17 -5.97
N TYR A 249 3.19 -3.65 -7.01
CA TYR A 249 3.59 -5.06 -7.09
C TYR A 249 4.98 -5.30 -6.47
N GLY A 250 5.15 -6.48 -5.86
CA GLY A 250 6.44 -6.97 -5.36
C GLY A 250 7.25 -7.69 -6.44
N GLN A 251 8.46 -8.13 -6.08
CA GLN A 251 9.40 -8.79 -6.98
C GLN A 251 8.83 -10.06 -7.62
N ASP A 252 8.13 -10.90 -6.85
CA ASP A 252 7.59 -12.17 -7.36
C ASP A 252 6.57 -11.93 -8.46
N ALA A 253 5.64 -10.99 -8.26
CA ALA A 253 4.64 -10.65 -9.26
C ALA A 253 5.28 -10.02 -10.51
N LYS A 254 6.29 -9.16 -10.34
CA LYS A 254 7.00 -8.47 -11.43
C LYS A 254 7.85 -9.40 -12.28
N SER A 255 8.55 -10.35 -11.66
CA SER A 255 9.39 -11.33 -12.36
C SER A 255 8.60 -12.49 -12.98
N THR A 256 7.39 -12.77 -12.49
CA THR A 256 6.58 -13.91 -12.99
C THR A 256 5.28 -13.45 -13.65
N GLN A 257 4.26 -13.06 -12.86
CA GLN A 257 2.89 -12.81 -13.35
C GLN A 257 2.81 -11.69 -14.38
N LEU A 258 3.53 -10.58 -14.15
CA LEU A 258 3.48 -9.41 -15.03
C LEU A 258 4.21 -9.60 -16.37
N SER A 259 4.95 -10.69 -16.54
CA SER A 259 5.48 -11.09 -17.84
C SER A 259 4.37 -11.32 -18.88
N SER A 260 3.16 -11.68 -18.46
CA SER A 260 1.96 -11.79 -19.31
C SER A 260 1.56 -10.47 -19.99
N SER A 261 1.89 -9.34 -19.36
CA SER A 261 1.71 -7.98 -19.91
C SER A 261 3.02 -7.40 -20.48
N LEU A 262 4.02 -8.27 -20.69
CA LEU A 262 5.38 -7.95 -21.12
C LEU A 262 6.12 -6.96 -20.19
N TYR A 263 5.89 -7.06 -18.88
CA TYR A 263 6.73 -6.40 -17.90
C TYR A 263 8.02 -7.18 -17.73
N LEU A 264 9.14 -6.56 -18.09
CA LEU A 264 10.49 -7.04 -17.81
C LEU A 264 11.30 -5.82 -17.39
N LYS A 265 11.94 -5.86 -16.22
CA LYS A 265 12.58 -4.67 -15.64
C LYS A 265 13.75 -4.18 -16.49
N ASP A 266 13.76 -2.88 -16.79
CA ASP A 266 14.87 -2.24 -17.51
C ASP A 266 16.07 -2.02 -16.58
N ARG A 267 17.28 -2.09 -17.17
CA ARG A 267 18.52 -1.85 -16.43
C ARG A 267 18.64 -0.37 -16.07
N TYR A 268 18.69 -0.08 -14.77
CA TYR A 268 18.89 1.27 -14.24
C TYR A 268 20.18 1.90 -14.77
N GLY A 269 20.19 3.23 -14.92
CA GLY A 269 21.30 3.99 -15.51
C GLY A 269 21.50 3.82 -17.01
N HIS A 270 20.93 2.78 -17.63
CA HIS A 270 21.13 2.44 -19.04
C HIS A 270 19.81 2.20 -19.78
N MET A 271 18.70 2.79 -19.32
CA MET A 271 17.37 2.52 -19.88
C MET A 271 17.20 2.96 -21.33
N ASP A 272 17.88 4.04 -21.71
CA ASP A 272 17.90 4.58 -23.08
C ASP A 272 18.90 3.80 -23.98
N GLU A 273 19.79 2.99 -23.41
CA GLU A 273 20.83 2.26 -24.16
C GLU A 273 20.35 0.88 -24.59
N ILE A 274 20.21 0.68 -25.90
CA ILE A 274 19.64 -0.58 -26.44
C ILE A 274 20.52 -1.80 -26.19
N SER A 275 21.85 -1.65 -26.25
CA SER A 275 22.80 -2.75 -26.04
C SER A 275 22.92 -3.18 -24.58
N THR A 276 22.77 -2.22 -23.66
CA THR A 276 23.06 -2.42 -22.24
C THR A 276 21.79 -2.73 -21.44
N ASN A 277 20.63 -2.30 -21.94
CA ASN A 277 19.34 -2.55 -21.31
C ASN A 277 18.90 -4.02 -21.48
N THR A 278 19.14 -4.82 -20.45
CA THR A 278 18.80 -6.24 -20.42
C THR A 278 17.29 -6.49 -20.53
N GLY A 279 16.46 -5.62 -19.95
CA GLY A 279 15.00 -5.74 -20.03
C GLY A 279 14.51 -5.57 -21.47
N LEU A 280 15.00 -4.54 -22.17
CA LEU A 280 14.68 -4.31 -23.58
C LEU A 280 15.17 -5.45 -24.47
N TYR A 281 16.37 -5.97 -24.21
CA TYR A 281 16.92 -7.10 -24.95
C TYR A 281 16.03 -8.34 -24.87
N GLU A 282 15.56 -8.70 -23.68
CA GLU A 282 14.64 -9.84 -23.51
C GLU A 282 13.28 -9.57 -24.17
N ARG A 283 12.74 -8.35 -24.04
CA ARG A 283 11.48 -7.96 -24.69
C ARG A 283 11.55 -8.01 -26.22
N ARG A 284 12.69 -7.65 -26.82
CA ARG A 284 12.92 -7.72 -28.27
C ARG A 284 12.77 -9.14 -28.83
N LYS A 285 13.17 -10.17 -28.08
CA LYS A 285 13.07 -11.58 -28.52
C LYS A 285 11.63 -12.03 -28.82
N PHE A 286 10.66 -11.41 -28.16
CA PHE A 286 9.24 -11.73 -28.35
C PHE A 286 8.67 -11.22 -29.67
N ILE A 287 9.26 -10.17 -30.25
CA ILE A 287 8.81 -9.58 -31.53
C ILE A 287 9.78 -9.82 -32.69
N SER A 288 10.91 -10.49 -32.45
CA SER A 288 11.91 -10.75 -33.50
C SER A 288 11.30 -11.52 -34.66
N ASN A 289 11.72 -11.21 -35.88
CA ASN A 289 11.17 -11.79 -37.11
C ASN A 289 9.66 -11.62 -37.27
N SER A 290 9.11 -10.52 -36.71
CA SER A 290 7.67 -10.21 -36.72
C SER A 290 6.79 -11.36 -36.24
N LYS A 291 7.29 -12.13 -35.26
CA LYS A 291 6.51 -13.16 -34.58
C LYS A 291 5.24 -12.57 -33.99
N THR A 292 4.16 -13.33 -34.06
CA THR A 292 2.94 -12.97 -33.36
C THR A 292 3.18 -13.00 -31.85
N LEU A 293 2.94 -11.88 -31.19
CA LEU A 293 3.00 -11.73 -29.75
C LEU A 293 1.59 -11.73 -29.17
N GLU A 294 1.35 -12.56 -28.17
CA GLU A 294 0.12 -12.59 -27.37
C GLU A 294 0.42 -12.07 -25.97
N MET A 295 -0.46 -11.21 -25.46
CA MET A 295 -0.37 -10.64 -24.12
C MET A 295 -1.74 -10.63 -23.46
N GLU A 296 -1.77 -10.81 -22.15
CA GLU A 296 -2.98 -10.72 -21.34
C GLU A 296 -2.67 -10.02 -20.02
N GLY A 297 -3.57 -9.17 -19.54
CA GLY A 297 -3.35 -8.45 -18.30
C GLY A 297 -4.59 -7.74 -17.76
N PRO A 298 -4.48 -7.17 -16.55
CA PRO A 298 -5.55 -6.37 -15.97
C PRO A 298 -5.73 -5.05 -16.73
N ILE A 299 -6.89 -4.44 -16.57
CA ILE A 299 -7.20 -3.10 -17.10
C ILE A 299 -6.99 -2.08 -15.97
N PHE A 300 -6.09 -1.11 -16.16
CA PHE A 300 -5.72 -0.14 -15.12
C PHE A 300 -6.64 1.10 -15.11
N SER A 301 -7.94 0.83 -15.11
CA SER A 301 -8.96 1.85 -14.85
C SER A 301 -9.34 1.82 -13.36
N ASP A 302 -9.70 2.98 -12.81
CA ASP A 302 -9.96 3.11 -11.37
C ASP A 302 -11.11 2.23 -10.89
N ILE A 303 -12.12 2.02 -11.74
CA ILE A 303 -13.25 1.14 -11.44
C ILE A 303 -12.90 -0.34 -11.56
N PHE A 304 -11.87 -0.69 -12.34
CA PHE A 304 -11.36 -2.05 -12.49
C PHE A 304 -10.47 -2.44 -11.30
N GLU A 305 -10.18 -1.52 -10.38
CA GLU A 305 -9.45 -1.83 -9.14
C GLU A 305 -10.40 -2.03 -7.94
N MET A 306 -11.71 -1.86 -8.15
CA MET A 306 -12.74 -1.96 -7.11
C MET A 306 -12.98 -3.41 -6.67
N ASP A 307 -13.19 -3.61 -5.36
CA ASP A 307 -13.43 -4.94 -4.78
C ASP A 307 -14.89 -5.42 -4.81
N ARG A 308 -15.82 -4.54 -5.22
CA ARG A 308 -17.27 -4.84 -5.27
C ARG A 308 -17.70 -5.28 -6.66
N TYR A 309 -18.65 -6.22 -6.73
CA TYR A 309 -19.26 -6.64 -7.99
C TYR A 309 -20.29 -5.62 -8.48
N LEU A 310 -20.20 -5.30 -9.76
CA LEU A 310 -21.15 -4.42 -10.42
C LEU A 310 -22.48 -5.17 -10.63
N LEU A 311 -23.60 -4.53 -10.27
CA LEU A 311 -24.94 -5.12 -10.41
C LEU A 311 -25.26 -5.49 -11.87
N ASN A 312 -26.25 -6.37 -12.05
CA ASN A 312 -26.77 -6.70 -13.37
C ASN A 312 -27.51 -5.52 -14.04
N MET A 313 -27.80 -5.67 -15.34
CA MET A 313 -28.56 -4.70 -16.15
C MET A 313 -27.90 -3.32 -16.27
N LEU A 314 -26.56 -3.29 -16.33
CA LEU A 314 -25.79 -2.09 -16.60
C LEU A 314 -25.11 -2.20 -17.96
N SER A 315 -25.25 -1.17 -18.80
CA SER A 315 -24.45 -1.03 -20.02
C SER A 315 -23.08 -0.51 -19.64
N LEU A 316 -22.04 -1.26 -19.99
CA LEU A 316 -20.64 -0.89 -19.76
C LEU A 316 -19.97 -0.77 -21.13
N LYS A 317 -19.35 0.38 -21.42
CA LYS A 317 -18.63 0.59 -22.68
C LYS A 317 -17.20 1.00 -22.39
N LEU A 318 -16.25 0.40 -23.10
CA LEU A 318 -14.84 0.75 -23.02
C LEU A 318 -14.37 1.30 -24.36
N LYS A 319 -13.62 2.39 -24.33
CA LYS A 319 -12.94 2.95 -25.49
C LYS A 319 -11.44 3.00 -25.24
N LEU A 320 -10.67 2.34 -26.10
CA LEU A 320 -9.21 2.30 -26.04
C LEU A 320 -8.63 3.13 -27.19
N TYR A 321 -7.86 4.16 -26.86
CA TYR A 321 -7.17 4.98 -27.85
C TYR A 321 -5.76 4.46 -28.02
N ARG A 322 -5.36 4.22 -29.26
CA ARG A 322 -4.01 3.72 -29.57
C ARG A 322 -2.96 4.79 -29.27
N ASN A 323 -1.80 4.33 -28.87
CA ASN A 323 -0.62 5.14 -28.71
C ASN A 323 0.28 5.05 -29.95
N ASP A 324 1.13 6.05 -30.14
CA ASP A 324 2.04 6.08 -31.28
C ASP A 324 3.14 5.03 -31.15
N ALA A 325 3.53 4.43 -32.27
CA ALA A 325 4.57 3.40 -32.28
C ALA A 325 5.93 3.92 -31.78
N SER A 326 6.20 5.23 -31.93
CA SER A 326 7.39 5.91 -31.39
C SER A 326 7.42 5.97 -29.86
N PHE A 327 6.26 5.87 -29.20
CA PHE A 327 6.18 5.71 -27.74
C PHE A 327 6.29 4.24 -27.34
N CYS A 328 5.63 3.34 -28.08
CA CYS A 328 5.55 1.93 -27.72
C CYS A 328 6.82 1.12 -28.02
N LEU A 329 7.71 1.61 -28.89
CA LEU A 329 8.90 0.89 -29.34
C LEU A 329 10.15 1.74 -29.16
N MET A 330 11.27 1.08 -28.88
CA MET A 330 12.60 1.65 -28.88
C MET A 330 13.45 1.02 -29.97
N SER A 331 14.31 1.81 -30.61
CA SER A 331 15.22 1.37 -31.68
C SER A 331 16.50 2.21 -31.69
N GLY A 332 17.59 1.63 -32.18
CA GLY A 332 18.87 2.34 -32.36
C GLY A 332 18.90 3.27 -33.55
N GLU A 333 17.87 3.20 -34.37
CA GLU A 333 17.69 4.00 -35.58
C GLU A 333 16.67 5.10 -35.35
N ILE A 334 16.94 6.28 -35.91
CA ILE A 334 16.10 7.47 -35.80
C ILE A 334 15.00 7.39 -36.89
N ASP A 335 13.77 7.77 -36.55
CA ASP A 335 12.63 7.96 -37.47
C ASP A 335 12.27 6.77 -38.38
N THR A 336 12.40 5.56 -37.85
CA THR A 336 12.15 4.29 -38.56
C THR A 336 10.69 3.98 -38.86
N ASN A 337 9.73 4.72 -38.28
CA ASN A 337 8.29 4.59 -38.53
C ASN A 337 7.76 3.15 -38.49
N TYR A 338 8.19 2.36 -37.50
CA TYR A 338 7.67 1.01 -37.28
C TYR A 338 6.14 0.98 -37.14
N HIS A 339 5.53 -0.09 -37.63
CA HIS A 339 4.09 -0.29 -37.55
C HIS A 339 3.73 -1.42 -36.58
N ILE A 340 2.75 -1.17 -35.71
CA ILE A 340 2.18 -2.18 -34.81
C ILE A 340 0.84 -2.62 -35.40
N SER A 341 0.78 -3.82 -35.97
CA SER A 341 -0.46 -4.40 -36.49
C SER A 341 -1.14 -5.26 -35.41
N LEU A 342 -2.30 -4.82 -34.93
CA LEU A 342 -3.15 -5.58 -34.01
C LEU A 342 -3.92 -6.63 -34.80
N GLU A 343 -3.71 -7.91 -34.48
CA GLU A 343 -4.42 -9.03 -35.10
C GLU A 343 -5.72 -9.35 -34.35
N ASP A 344 -5.69 -9.28 -33.02
CA ASP A 344 -6.85 -9.55 -32.18
C ASP A 344 -6.79 -8.72 -30.89
N VAL A 345 -7.94 -8.21 -30.44
CA VAL A 345 -8.08 -7.49 -29.16
C VAL A 345 -9.40 -7.92 -28.53
N VAL A 346 -9.33 -8.51 -27.35
CA VAL A 346 -10.49 -9.13 -26.68
C VAL A 346 -10.53 -8.69 -25.23
N ILE A 347 -11.70 -8.32 -24.73
CA ILE A 347 -11.92 -8.14 -23.30
C ILE A 347 -12.53 -9.44 -22.77
N LYS A 348 -11.83 -10.11 -21.85
CA LYS A 348 -12.34 -11.27 -21.12
C LYS A 348 -13.06 -10.76 -19.88
N LEU A 349 -14.38 -10.58 -19.99
CA LEU A 349 -15.24 -10.04 -18.94
C LEU A 349 -15.60 -11.14 -17.94
N CYS A 350 -15.29 -10.92 -16.66
CA CYS A 350 -15.61 -11.85 -15.60
C CYS A 350 -17.07 -11.67 -15.15
N LYS A 351 -17.91 -12.68 -15.40
CA LYS A 351 -19.29 -12.76 -14.98
C LYS A 351 -19.43 -13.68 -13.77
N ILE A 352 -20.14 -13.20 -12.76
CA ILE A 352 -20.41 -13.89 -11.52
C ILE A 352 -21.89 -14.15 -11.46
N ARG A 353 -22.29 -15.40 -11.20
CA ARG A 353 -23.67 -15.75 -10.92
C ARG A 353 -23.87 -15.79 -9.41
N PRO A 354 -24.51 -14.77 -8.79
CA PRO A 354 -24.82 -14.80 -7.37
C PRO A 354 -25.95 -15.80 -7.11
N ASN A 355 -26.07 -16.25 -5.86
CA ASN A 355 -27.25 -17.00 -5.44
C ASN A 355 -28.53 -16.15 -5.67
N PRO A 356 -29.60 -16.71 -6.30
CA PRO A 356 -30.84 -16.00 -6.55
C PRO A 356 -31.42 -15.29 -5.33
N ALA A 357 -31.27 -15.83 -4.12
CA ALA A 357 -31.72 -15.20 -2.89
C ALA A 357 -31.03 -13.85 -2.63
N ILE A 358 -29.75 -13.72 -2.97
CA ILE A 358 -28.99 -12.46 -2.84
C ILE A 358 -29.48 -11.43 -3.85
N ILE A 359 -29.83 -11.86 -5.06
CA ILE A 359 -30.34 -10.97 -6.11
C ILE A 359 -31.69 -10.38 -5.67
N VAL A 360 -32.58 -11.22 -5.15
CA VAL A 360 -33.86 -10.76 -4.58
C VAL A 360 -33.62 -9.81 -3.40
N ALA A 361 -32.73 -10.16 -2.46
CA ALA A 361 -32.39 -9.30 -1.33
C ALA A 361 -31.81 -7.95 -1.75
N HIS A 362 -30.93 -7.91 -2.75
CA HIS A 362 -30.39 -6.67 -3.30
C HIS A 362 -31.47 -5.85 -4.01
N SER A 363 -32.38 -6.49 -4.74
CA SER A 363 -33.50 -5.80 -5.39
C SER A 363 -34.43 -5.12 -4.39
N GLU A 364 -34.69 -5.76 -3.24
CA GLU A 364 -35.49 -5.18 -2.17
C GLU A 364 -34.74 -4.03 -1.46
N ALA A 365 -33.44 -4.22 -1.20
CA ALA A 365 -32.60 -3.18 -0.60
C ALA A 365 -32.54 -1.91 -1.46
N LEU A 366 -32.47 -2.05 -2.79
CA LEU A 366 -32.41 -0.93 -3.73
C LEU A 366 -33.64 0.00 -3.71
N LYS A 367 -34.80 -0.49 -3.24
CA LYS A 367 -36.00 0.34 -3.03
C LYS A 367 -35.83 1.37 -1.92
N THR A 368 -34.92 1.10 -0.98
CA THR A 368 -34.70 1.97 0.20
C THR A 368 -33.38 2.71 0.13
N THR A 369 -32.34 2.08 -0.40
CA THR A 369 -30.97 2.60 -0.35
C THR A 369 -30.23 2.27 -1.65
N ASN A 370 -29.59 3.27 -2.26
CA ASN A 370 -28.78 3.05 -3.46
C ASN A 370 -27.57 2.15 -3.16
N ALA A 371 -27.16 1.35 -4.13
CA ALA A 371 -25.94 0.56 -4.03
C ALA A 371 -24.72 1.49 -4.19
N LYS A 372 -23.86 1.52 -3.17
CA LYS A 372 -22.67 2.39 -3.14
C LYS A 372 -21.42 1.63 -3.57
N TYR A 373 -20.59 2.27 -4.37
CA TYR A 373 -19.39 1.68 -4.96
C TYR A 373 -18.16 2.54 -4.68
N PRO A 374 -17.46 2.33 -3.55
CA PRO A 374 -16.23 3.04 -3.24
C PRO A 374 -15.08 2.54 -4.11
N PHE A 375 -14.27 3.46 -4.63
CA PHE A 375 -13.09 3.18 -5.42
C PHE A 375 -12.02 4.27 -5.21
N THR A 376 -10.77 4.00 -5.62
CA THR A 376 -9.72 5.03 -5.62
C THR A 376 -9.69 5.70 -6.98
N LYS A 377 -10.08 6.97 -7.03
CA LYS A 377 -9.97 7.79 -8.24
C LYS A 377 -8.54 8.28 -8.40
N THR A 378 -8.00 8.22 -9.61
CA THR A 378 -6.67 8.72 -9.92
C THR A 378 -6.71 9.82 -10.96
N MET A 379 -5.76 10.74 -10.87
CA MET A 379 -5.63 11.87 -11.77
C MET A 379 -4.16 12.05 -12.12
N MET A 380 -3.88 12.14 -13.42
CA MET A 380 -2.56 12.51 -13.93
C MET A 380 -2.53 13.99 -14.31
N LYS A 381 -1.47 14.68 -13.94
CA LYS A 381 -1.12 16.02 -14.45
C LYS A 381 0.31 16.03 -14.95
N ASN A 382 0.56 16.89 -15.93
CA ASN A 382 1.88 17.12 -16.50
C ASN A 382 2.23 18.61 -16.41
N PHE A 383 3.47 18.91 -16.04
CA PHE A 383 4.05 20.25 -16.10
C PHE A 383 5.38 20.20 -16.83
N THR A 384 5.52 21.00 -17.88
CA THR A 384 6.76 21.08 -18.66
C THR A 384 7.76 22.02 -17.98
N ILE A 385 9.02 21.58 -17.89
CA ILE A 385 10.14 22.36 -17.37
C ILE A 385 11.15 22.56 -18.51
N MET A 386 11.38 23.80 -18.90
CA MET A 386 12.25 24.12 -20.04
C MET A 386 13.73 23.81 -19.72
N GLN A 387 14.47 23.38 -20.75
CA GLN A 387 15.92 23.25 -20.69
C GLN A 387 16.59 24.49 -20.09
N GLY A 388 17.62 24.29 -19.26
CA GLY A 388 18.35 25.36 -18.58
C GLY A 388 17.69 25.90 -17.30
N SER A 389 16.47 25.47 -16.98
CA SER A 389 15.80 25.86 -15.72
C SER A 389 16.52 25.23 -14.51
N THR A 390 16.60 25.98 -13.41
CA THR A 390 17.16 25.51 -12.12
C THR A 390 16.12 25.35 -11.03
N SER A 391 14.87 25.74 -11.27
CA SER A 391 13.77 25.53 -10.34
C SER A 391 12.43 25.43 -11.08
N LEU A 392 11.45 24.86 -10.40
CA LEU A 392 10.05 24.82 -10.82
C LEU A 392 9.18 25.16 -9.61
N ILE A 393 8.23 26.07 -9.80
CA ILE A 393 7.19 26.37 -8.82
C ILE A 393 5.85 26.21 -9.51
N VAL A 394 5.02 25.32 -8.97
CA VAL A 394 3.66 25.09 -9.44
C VAL A 394 2.69 25.42 -8.31
N GLU A 395 1.90 26.47 -8.51
CA GLU A 395 0.81 26.81 -7.60
C GLU A 395 -0.49 26.14 -8.02
N ASN A 396 -1.36 25.86 -7.04
CA ASN A 396 -2.67 25.24 -7.26
C ASN A 396 -2.60 24.01 -8.17
N VAL A 397 -1.69 23.08 -7.82
CA VAL A 397 -1.48 21.83 -8.57
C VAL A 397 -2.81 21.11 -8.80
N PHE A 398 -3.74 21.18 -7.84
CA PHE A 398 -5.13 20.76 -7.96
C PHE A 398 -6.05 21.92 -7.56
N GLN A 399 -7.14 22.13 -8.32
CA GLN A 399 -8.05 23.27 -8.11
C GLN A 399 -9.25 22.92 -7.21
N ASP A 400 -9.70 21.66 -7.20
CA ASP A 400 -10.96 21.29 -6.55
C ASP A 400 -10.78 20.53 -5.23
N VAL A 401 -10.06 19.40 -5.29
CA VAL A 401 -10.00 18.43 -4.18
C VAL A 401 -8.55 18.10 -3.86
N LYS A 402 -8.22 18.12 -2.57
CA LYS A 402 -6.92 17.71 -2.05
C LYS A 402 -6.76 16.17 -2.21
N PRO A 403 -5.78 15.68 -3.00
CA PRO A 403 -5.41 14.27 -3.03
C PRO A 403 -5.07 13.68 -1.67
N LYS A 404 -5.32 12.37 -1.50
CA LYS A 404 -4.84 11.59 -0.36
C LYS A 404 -3.34 11.34 -0.44
N SER A 405 -2.84 11.12 -1.65
CA SER A 405 -1.43 10.87 -1.95
C SER A 405 -1.06 11.42 -3.31
N ILE A 406 0.21 11.80 -3.46
CA ILE A 406 0.81 12.26 -4.70
C ILE A 406 2.09 11.46 -4.96
N VAL A 407 2.29 11.06 -6.21
CA VAL A 407 3.55 10.53 -6.73
C VAL A 407 4.06 11.47 -7.82
N LEU A 408 5.33 11.84 -7.73
CA LEU A 408 6.02 12.66 -8.72
C LEU A 408 7.05 11.80 -9.47
N GLY A 409 7.12 11.96 -10.78
CA GLY A 409 8.18 11.42 -11.62
C GLY A 409 8.58 12.43 -12.70
N LEU A 410 9.88 12.57 -12.94
CA LEU A 410 10.41 13.40 -14.01
C LEU A 410 10.85 12.51 -15.17
N VAL A 411 10.46 12.87 -16.39
CA VAL A 411 10.85 12.17 -17.62
C VAL A 411 11.26 13.18 -18.68
N SER A 412 11.97 12.75 -19.70
CA SER A 412 12.28 13.61 -20.85
C SER A 412 11.00 13.98 -21.58
N SER A 413 10.83 15.26 -21.92
CA SER A 413 9.66 15.68 -22.71
C SER A 413 9.64 15.03 -24.10
N THR A 414 10.80 14.69 -24.66
CA THR A 414 10.92 13.98 -25.94
C THR A 414 10.49 12.52 -25.84
N ALA A 415 10.83 11.86 -24.73
CA ALA A 415 10.39 10.49 -24.46
C ALA A 415 8.86 10.43 -24.23
N MET A 416 8.30 11.45 -23.57
CA MET A 416 6.86 11.55 -23.33
C MET A 416 6.04 11.74 -24.61
N SER A 417 6.54 12.52 -25.58
CA SER A 417 5.91 12.65 -26.91
C SER A 417 6.13 11.44 -27.82
N GLY A 418 7.01 10.51 -27.43
CA GLY A 418 7.42 9.35 -28.23
C GLY A 418 8.66 9.65 -29.06
N ALA A 419 9.72 8.88 -28.82
CA ALA A 419 10.95 8.89 -29.59
C ALA A 419 11.61 7.51 -29.50
N TYR A 420 12.00 6.92 -30.63
CA TYR A 420 12.57 5.56 -30.66
C TYR A 420 13.86 5.41 -29.86
N THR A 421 14.64 6.48 -29.69
CA THR A 421 15.92 6.46 -28.98
C THR A 421 15.81 6.66 -27.46
N LYS A 422 14.61 6.92 -26.95
CA LYS A 422 14.38 7.28 -25.54
C LYS A 422 13.37 6.34 -24.89
N ASN A 423 13.63 5.98 -23.62
CA ASN A 423 12.68 5.18 -22.86
C ASN A 423 11.66 6.13 -22.16
N PRO A 424 10.35 6.03 -22.46
CA PRO A 424 9.34 6.88 -21.82
C PRO A 424 9.24 6.65 -20.31
N PHE A 425 9.66 5.51 -19.79
CA PHE A 425 9.57 5.13 -18.38
C PHE A 425 10.89 5.31 -17.61
N ASN A 426 11.86 6.01 -18.19
CA ASN A 426 13.09 6.39 -17.50
C ASN A 426 12.81 7.60 -16.58
N PHE A 427 12.52 7.33 -15.31
CA PHE A 427 12.25 8.34 -14.30
C PHE A 427 13.57 8.92 -13.76
N MET A 428 14.01 10.00 -14.40
CA MET A 428 15.29 10.65 -14.13
C MET A 428 15.24 11.53 -12.88
N ASN A 429 16.39 11.68 -12.22
CA ASN A 429 16.52 12.57 -11.06
C ASN A 429 16.79 14.04 -11.43
N TYR A 430 17.37 14.31 -12.61
CA TYR A 430 17.82 15.63 -13.08
C TYR A 430 18.61 16.46 -12.04
N ASP A 431 19.43 15.80 -11.20
CA ASP A 431 20.15 16.43 -10.07
C ASP A 431 19.24 17.30 -9.18
N LEU A 432 18.03 16.83 -8.92
CA LEU A 432 17.09 17.46 -8.01
C LEU A 432 17.69 17.54 -6.61
N LYS A 433 17.84 18.75 -6.06
CA LYS A 433 18.43 18.99 -4.74
C LYS A 433 17.40 19.20 -3.64
N GLN A 434 16.23 19.73 -3.99
CA GLN A 434 15.18 20.00 -3.03
C GLN A 434 13.80 19.84 -3.65
N VAL A 435 12.89 19.18 -2.92
CA VAL A 435 11.46 19.13 -3.23
C VAL A 435 10.66 19.49 -1.99
N THR A 436 9.74 20.43 -2.14
CA THR A 436 8.80 20.80 -1.08
C THR A 436 7.39 20.78 -1.62
N LEU A 437 6.54 19.97 -0.99
CA LEU A 437 5.10 19.98 -1.23
C LEU A 437 4.44 20.73 -0.08
N PHE A 438 3.69 21.77 -0.41
CA PHE A 438 2.90 22.54 0.54
C PHE A 438 1.43 22.19 0.40
N CYS A 439 0.78 22.00 1.54
CA CYS A 439 -0.67 21.93 1.66
C CYS A 439 -1.13 23.11 2.51
N ASP A 440 -1.93 24.01 1.94
CA ASP A 440 -2.46 25.19 2.63
C ASP A 440 -1.36 26.07 3.26
N GLY A 441 -0.23 26.19 2.56
CA GLY A 441 0.94 26.95 3.00
C GLY A 441 1.86 26.22 3.99
N ILE A 442 1.48 25.01 4.46
CA ILE A 442 2.27 24.21 5.39
C ILE A 442 3.02 23.11 4.61
N PRO A 443 4.34 22.96 4.77
CA PRO A 443 5.07 21.82 4.21
C PRO A 443 4.51 20.50 4.72
N VAL A 444 4.17 19.58 3.81
CA VAL A 444 3.52 18.29 4.15
C VAL A 444 4.36 17.45 5.13
N ASP A 445 5.69 17.49 4.98
CA ASP A 445 6.61 16.75 5.85
C ASP A 445 7.22 17.60 6.96
N GLY A 446 6.71 18.83 7.16
CA GLY A 446 7.28 19.84 8.07
C GLY A 446 8.63 20.42 7.62
N ILE A 447 9.42 19.68 6.83
CA ILE A 447 10.73 20.08 6.32
C ILE A 447 10.80 19.77 4.82
N PRO A 448 11.43 20.62 4.00
CA PRO A 448 11.76 20.29 2.62
C PRO A 448 12.57 19.00 2.49
N LEU A 449 12.22 18.15 1.52
CA LEU A 449 13.03 16.98 1.19
C LEU A 449 14.28 17.44 0.46
N LYS A 450 15.42 17.36 1.15
CA LYS A 450 16.74 17.54 0.54
C LYS A 450 17.21 16.23 -0.08
N LEU A 451 17.78 16.34 -1.26
CA LEU A 451 18.21 15.24 -2.10
C LEU A 451 19.66 15.51 -2.51
N ASP A 452 20.49 14.48 -2.42
CA ASP A 452 21.81 14.48 -3.04
C ASP A 452 22.07 13.10 -3.62
N PHE A 453 22.14 13.04 -4.95
CA PHE A 453 22.37 11.81 -5.71
C PHE A 453 23.86 11.49 -5.90
N ASN A 454 24.76 12.34 -5.40
CA ASN A 454 26.19 12.11 -5.50
C ASN A 454 26.64 11.06 -4.47
N GLU A 455 27.00 9.88 -4.96
CA GLU A 455 27.47 8.77 -4.11
C GLU A 455 28.82 9.07 -3.45
N ASN A 456 29.65 9.94 -4.06
CA ASN A 456 30.98 10.28 -3.55
C ASN A 456 30.94 11.26 -2.36
N SER A 457 29.90 12.12 -2.27
CA SER A 457 29.72 13.07 -1.16
C SER A 457 28.83 12.54 -0.03
N GLY A 458 28.28 11.33 -0.17
CA GLY A 458 27.32 10.72 0.75
C GLY A 458 25.89 11.07 0.36
N ALA A 459 25.25 10.18 -0.40
CA ALA A 459 23.89 10.39 -0.90
C ALA A 459 22.86 10.53 0.24
N THR A 460 22.02 11.58 0.19
CA THR A 460 21.00 11.88 1.22
C THR A 460 19.58 11.48 0.79
N ASN A 461 19.44 10.49 -0.08
CA ASN A 461 18.16 10.12 -0.70
C ASN A 461 17.38 9.02 0.03
N VAL A 462 17.85 8.58 1.19
CA VAL A 462 17.26 7.45 1.92
C VAL A 462 15.86 7.79 2.44
N SER A 463 15.63 9.01 2.93
CA SER A 463 14.31 9.39 3.46
C SER A 463 13.22 9.38 2.38
N PRO A 464 13.40 10.01 1.20
CA PRO A 464 12.49 9.84 0.06
C PRO A 464 12.28 8.37 -0.36
N TYR A 465 13.35 7.57 -0.35
CA TYR A 465 13.27 6.14 -0.66
C TYR A 465 12.41 5.37 0.34
N VAL A 466 12.57 5.61 1.65
CA VAL A 466 11.72 5.00 2.69
C VAL A 466 10.26 5.44 2.51
N LYS A 467 10.04 6.72 2.23
CA LYS A 467 8.72 7.30 2.06
C LYS A 467 7.93 6.67 0.91
N MET A 468 8.61 6.24 -0.15
CA MET A 468 8.00 5.46 -1.24
C MET A 468 7.31 4.18 -0.73
N PHE A 469 7.89 3.50 0.28
CA PHE A 469 7.29 2.32 0.90
C PHE A 469 6.21 2.69 1.92
N GLU A 470 6.41 3.75 2.69
CA GLU A 470 5.42 4.25 3.66
C GLU A 470 4.11 4.68 2.98
N THR A 471 4.20 5.44 1.89
CA THR A 471 3.03 5.86 1.09
C THR A 471 2.22 4.68 0.55
N ARG A 472 2.86 3.53 0.32
CA ARG A 472 2.20 2.33 -0.18
C ARG A 472 1.87 1.31 0.90
N GLY A 473 2.06 1.65 2.18
CA GLY A 473 1.78 0.77 3.31
C GLY A 473 2.65 -0.49 3.32
N LYS A 474 3.84 -0.45 2.70
CA LYS A 474 4.79 -1.56 2.57
C LYS A 474 5.97 -1.47 3.53
N TRP A 475 6.11 -0.35 4.24
CA TRP A 475 7.21 -0.16 5.17
C TRP A 475 7.12 -1.14 6.34
N LEU A 476 8.24 -1.78 6.68
CA LEU A 476 8.36 -2.83 7.71
C LEU A 476 7.52 -4.09 7.48
N LEU A 477 7.03 -4.31 6.25
CA LEU A 477 6.38 -5.56 5.84
C LEU A 477 7.34 -6.41 4.99
N ASP A 478 7.11 -7.72 4.96
CA ASP A 478 7.83 -8.67 4.09
C ASP A 478 7.37 -8.59 2.62
N THR A 479 7.01 -7.38 2.18
CA THR A 479 6.49 -7.11 0.83
C THR A 479 7.17 -5.87 0.27
N GLY A 480 8.02 -6.05 -0.74
CA GLY A 480 8.73 -4.96 -1.40
C GLY A 480 8.03 -4.41 -2.65
N ASN A 481 8.75 -3.57 -3.39
CA ASN A 481 8.35 -3.07 -4.71
C ASN A 481 9.46 -3.29 -5.76
N GLU A 482 10.45 -4.14 -5.48
CA GLU A 482 11.60 -4.45 -6.36
C GLU A 482 12.55 -3.27 -6.68
N ILE A 483 12.23 -2.02 -6.29
CA ILE A 483 13.11 -0.87 -6.53
C ILE A 483 14.15 -0.81 -5.42
N THR A 484 15.42 -0.97 -5.79
CA THR A 484 16.56 -0.84 -4.87
C THR A 484 16.99 0.62 -4.73
N ARG A 485 17.84 0.92 -3.75
CA ARG A 485 18.37 2.29 -3.53
C ARG A 485 19.17 2.82 -4.72
N ALA A 486 19.99 1.97 -5.35
CA ALA A 486 20.77 2.34 -6.53
C ALA A 486 19.87 2.65 -7.74
N GLU A 487 18.82 1.85 -7.91
CA GLU A 487 17.82 2.04 -8.97
C GLU A 487 16.96 3.29 -8.75
N PHE A 488 16.59 3.56 -7.50
CA PHE A 488 15.90 4.80 -7.13
C PHE A 488 16.72 6.04 -7.50
N ASN A 489 18.04 5.98 -7.36
CA ASN A 489 18.92 7.09 -7.74
C ASN A 489 19.10 7.23 -9.26
N ASN A 490 18.94 6.14 -10.03
CA ASN A 490 19.36 6.06 -11.43
C ASN A 490 18.28 5.49 -12.37
N GLY A 491 17.14 6.17 -12.49
CA GLY A 491 16.12 5.88 -13.51
C GLY A 491 14.79 5.33 -12.99
N TYR A 492 14.67 5.05 -11.68
CA TYR A 492 13.40 4.75 -11.01
C TYR A 492 13.08 5.77 -9.91
N THR A 493 13.41 7.04 -10.12
CA THR A 493 13.21 8.12 -9.13
C THR A 493 11.73 8.53 -9.06
N LEU A 494 10.97 7.94 -8.14
CA LEU A 494 9.57 8.30 -7.87
C LEU A 494 9.40 8.85 -6.46
N LEU A 495 9.04 10.13 -6.34
CA LEU A 495 8.86 10.80 -5.04
C LEU A 495 7.41 10.71 -4.59
N CYS A 496 7.19 10.13 -3.41
CA CYS A 496 5.85 9.89 -2.87
C CYS A 496 5.54 10.80 -1.68
N PHE A 497 4.33 11.35 -1.64
CA PHE A 497 3.84 12.19 -0.55
C PHE A 497 2.46 11.71 -0.09
N ASN A 498 2.31 11.50 1.21
CA ASN A 498 1.00 11.34 1.84
C ASN A 498 0.50 12.70 2.30
N LEU A 499 -0.66 13.09 1.82
CA LEU A 499 -1.32 14.35 2.18
C LEU A 499 -2.35 14.13 3.30
N GLU A 500 -2.69 12.87 3.55
CA GLU A 500 -3.56 12.41 4.63
C GLU A 500 -2.89 11.29 5.42
N PRO A 501 -3.21 11.15 6.72
CA PRO A 501 -2.71 10.03 7.51
C PRO A 501 -3.21 8.71 6.94
N PHE A 502 -2.27 7.80 6.67
CA PHE A 502 -2.57 6.45 6.22
C PHE A 502 -2.80 5.56 7.45
N PHE A 503 -4.01 4.99 7.57
CA PHE A 503 -4.32 3.95 8.54
C PHE A 503 -4.29 2.60 7.81
N SER A 504 -3.58 1.62 8.34
CA SER A 504 -3.43 0.29 7.72
C SER A 504 -4.73 -0.52 7.62
N ASP A 505 -5.77 -0.13 8.37
CA ASP A 505 -7.09 -0.75 8.31
C ASP A 505 -7.94 -0.01 7.25
N THR A 506 -8.19 -0.66 6.12
CA THR A 506 -8.85 -0.16 4.90
C THR A 506 -10.33 0.21 5.04
N LYS A 507 -10.81 0.47 6.27
CA LYS A 507 -12.23 0.61 6.61
C LYS A 507 -12.74 2.05 6.64
N TYR A 508 -11.89 3.04 6.38
CA TYR A 508 -12.26 4.44 6.48
C TYR A 508 -12.07 5.15 5.14
N LEU A 509 -13.14 5.81 4.68
CA LEU A 509 -13.03 6.83 3.64
C LEU A 509 -12.76 8.16 4.33
N SER A 510 -11.67 8.84 3.94
CA SER A 510 -11.46 10.22 4.37
C SER A 510 -12.48 11.14 3.69
N LEU A 511 -12.93 12.16 4.44
CA LEU A 511 -13.73 13.24 3.86
C LEU A 511 -12.89 14.01 2.83
N LEU A 512 -13.46 14.26 1.66
CA LEU A 512 -12.83 15.12 0.65
C LEU A 512 -12.66 16.53 1.24
N LYS A 513 -11.41 16.98 1.33
CA LYS A 513 -11.06 18.32 1.80
C LYS A 513 -10.64 19.16 0.61
N GLN A 514 -11.07 20.41 0.60
CA GLN A 514 -10.48 21.41 -0.29
C GLN A 514 -9.17 21.90 0.33
N GLY A 515 -8.16 22.09 -0.50
CA GLY A 515 -6.86 22.60 -0.06
C GLY A 515 -6.02 23.03 -1.24
N LYS A 516 -5.19 24.06 -1.01
CA LYS A 516 -4.26 24.57 -2.02
C LYS A 516 -2.96 23.80 -1.94
N ILE A 517 -2.62 23.13 -3.05
CA ILE A 517 -1.36 22.40 -3.17
C ILE A 517 -0.39 23.24 -4.00
N ARG A 518 0.79 23.49 -3.43
CA ARG A 518 1.92 24.14 -4.12
C ARG A 518 3.11 23.20 -4.10
N LEU A 519 3.74 23.02 -5.25
CA LEU A 519 4.94 22.21 -5.41
C LEU A 519 6.12 23.09 -5.78
N GLU A 520 7.24 22.89 -5.10
CA GLU A 520 8.50 23.54 -5.39
C GLU A 520 9.59 22.48 -5.60
N CYS A 521 10.32 22.61 -6.70
CA CYS A 521 11.48 21.78 -7.04
C CYS A 521 12.68 22.69 -7.31
N GLN A 522 13.86 22.30 -6.82
CA GLN A 522 15.13 22.98 -7.11
C GLN A 522 16.16 21.96 -7.61
N PHE A 523 16.83 22.30 -8.71
CA PHE A 523 17.83 21.48 -9.38
C PHE A 523 19.22 22.05 -9.12
N GLY A 524 20.20 21.17 -8.89
CA GLY A 524 21.58 21.57 -8.62
C GLY A 524 22.33 22.03 -9.87
N THR A 525 21.96 21.48 -11.03
CA THR A 525 22.46 21.89 -12.34
C THR A 525 21.30 22.34 -13.23
N PRO A 526 21.53 23.30 -14.16
CA PRO A 526 20.54 23.63 -15.17
C PRO A 526 20.11 22.40 -15.96
N LEU A 527 18.81 22.22 -16.17
CA LEU A 527 18.29 21.05 -16.87
C LEU A 527 18.95 20.85 -18.25
N PRO A 528 19.52 19.67 -18.55
CA PRO A 528 20.25 19.42 -19.79
C PRO A 528 19.31 19.35 -21.01
N GLU A 529 18.03 19.05 -20.79
CA GLU A 529 16.98 18.97 -21.81
C GLU A 529 15.64 19.41 -21.20
N THR A 530 14.60 19.57 -22.04
CA THR A 530 13.25 19.87 -21.55
C THR A 530 12.66 18.64 -20.87
N ALA A 531 12.27 18.78 -19.61
CA ALA A 531 11.71 17.70 -18.78
C ALA A 531 10.20 17.87 -18.62
N ALA A 532 9.51 16.75 -18.38
CA ALA A 532 8.10 16.68 -18.04
C ALA A 532 7.95 16.15 -16.62
N LEU A 533 7.33 16.94 -15.75
CA LEU A 533 6.95 16.53 -14.40
C LEU A 533 5.56 15.90 -14.43
N LEU A 534 5.51 14.59 -14.22
CA LEU A 534 4.30 13.81 -14.12
C LEU A 534 3.88 13.68 -12.65
N ILE A 535 2.62 14.02 -12.39
CA ILE A 535 2.01 13.96 -11.06
C ILE A 535 0.86 12.98 -11.11
N LEU A 536 0.99 11.85 -10.42
CA LEU A 536 -0.09 10.91 -10.16
C LEU A 536 -0.69 11.25 -8.78
N ALA A 537 -1.92 11.74 -8.77
CA ALA A 537 -2.70 11.99 -7.58
C ALA A 537 -3.76 10.92 -7.38
N GLU A 538 -3.98 10.50 -6.13
CA GLU A 538 -5.03 9.57 -5.77
C GLU A 538 -6.03 10.23 -4.82
N ASN A 539 -7.30 9.89 -4.98
CA ASN A 539 -8.42 10.39 -4.19
C ASN A 539 -9.38 9.25 -3.88
N TYR A 540 -10.16 9.40 -2.81
CA TYR A 540 -11.32 8.54 -2.59
C TYR A 540 -12.46 9.02 -3.47
N GLY A 541 -13.15 8.08 -4.11
CA GLY A 541 -14.37 8.36 -4.86
C GLY A 541 -15.39 7.27 -4.58
N TYR A 542 -16.66 7.57 -4.81
CA TYR A 542 -17.68 6.55 -4.92
C TYR A 542 -18.74 6.98 -5.92
N PHE A 543 -19.41 5.99 -6.50
CA PHE A 543 -20.62 6.22 -7.26
C PHE A 543 -21.75 5.39 -6.69
N GLU A 544 -22.98 5.82 -6.94
CA GLU A 544 -24.18 5.13 -6.52
C GLU A 544 -24.95 4.60 -7.72
N ILE A 545 -25.55 3.44 -7.56
CA ILE A 545 -26.49 2.87 -8.53
C ILE A 545 -27.87 2.86 -7.89
N THR A 546 -28.83 3.50 -8.57
CA THR A 546 -30.22 3.58 -8.14
C THR A 546 -31.00 2.31 -8.49
N GLU A 547 -32.22 2.18 -7.97
CA GLU A 547 -33.16 1.13 -8.35
C GLU A 547 -33.32 1.02 -9.87
N ASN A 548 -33.47 2.16 -10.56
CA ASN A 548 -33.61 2.27 -12.01
C ASN A 548 -32.31 2.06 -12.80
N ARG A 549 -31.25 1.56 -12.14
CA ARG A 549 -29.92 1.34 -12.74
C ARG A 549 -29.29 2.62 -13.31
N GLN A 550 -29.68 3.78 -12.80
CA GLN A 550 -29.01 5.04 -13.12
C GLN A 550 -27.81 5.22 -12.21
N ILE A 551 -26.78 5.88 -12.75
CA ILE A 551 -25.54 6.13 -12.02
C ILE A 551 -25.54 7.57 -11.53
N LYS A 552 -25.20 7.73 -10.26
CA LYS A 552 -24.94 9.02 -9.65
C LYS A 552 -23.48 9.05 -9.24
N ILE A 553 -22.70 9.89 -9.91
CA ILE A 553 -21.32 10.16 -9.53
C ILE A 553 -21.35 11.38 -8.63
N GLU A 554 -21.00 11.21 -7.35
CA GLU A 554 -20.73 12.37 -6.50
C GLU A 554 -19.29 12.84 -6.76
N HIS A 555 -19.13 14.15 -6.93
CA HIS A 555 -17.88 14.80 -7.29
C HIS A 555 -17.00 15.10 -6.07
#